data_AF-A0A7K8YQ53-F1
#
_entry.id   AF-A0A7K8YQ53-F1
#
_cell.length_a   1.000
_cell.length_b   1.000
_cell.length_c   1.000
_cell.angle_alpha   90.00
_cell.angle_beta   90.00
_cell.angle_gamma   90.00
#
_symmetry.space_group_name_H-M   'P 1'
#
loop_
_entity.id
_entity.type
_entity.pdbx_description
1 polymer ?
#
loop_
_entity_poly.entity_id
_entity_poly.type
_entity_poly.pdbx_seq_one_letter_code
_entity_poly.pdbx_strand_id
1 'polypeptide(L)'
;QFLSECAPLTREHPEVLPFLRARHGRARPDFRGSAEFRNILSRLLRRLRGHRAKVYVYINELCTVLKARQLRRRVPLRAPGASREPAEPSQYPHGPSHGSSQYLSTSPNDPDAPSRCPNGSSRHPHDPNAGSSRDAPDGRSRPGGSRRQIRYLENLLRVYAGEIRRLQERELDFQDLDSADSPYLQENRLKRRMMRIFRRLCQLKECSSLTGRVLEQRIRFRGTRYPEVNRRVERFINRPDVFPDYSDILREIRAASARHGLGLARRHMENMAQEVFREVGNRLQERRHLDLVYNFGSHLTDQYRPGSDPALADPVLAQRLRRNRRVALARLDGVIQHFCRRQE
;
A
#
# COMPACT_ATOMS: atom_id res chain seq x y z
N GLN A 1 -1.54 -13.80 28.69
CA GLN A 1 -0.44 -14.29 27.83
C GLN A 1 0.51 -13.17 27.38
N PHE A 2 0.17 -12.27 26.44
CA PHE A 2 1.16 -11.25 26.00
C PHE A 2 1.67 -10.37 27.15
N LEU A 3 0.77 -9.78 27.96
CA LEU A 3 1.16 -8.98 29.13
C LEU A 3 1.95 -9.77 30.18
N SER A 4 1.67 -11.06 30.37
CA SER A 4 2.38 -11.91 31.33
C SER A 4 3.79 -12.29 30.85
N GLU A 5 4.03 -12.34 29.53
CA GLU A 5 5.38 -12.53 28.97
C GLU A 5 6.19 -11.24 28.91
N CYS A 6 5.53 -10.08 28.79
CA CYS A 6 6.19 -8.77 28.93
C CYS A 6 6.57 -8.46 30.38
N ALA A 7 5.77 -8.85 31.38
CA ALA A 7 5.96 -8.50 32.78
C ALA A 7 7.38 -8.78 33.35
N PRO A 8 8.01 -9.95 33.16
CA PRO A 8 9.38 -10.18 33.61
C PRO A 8 10.45 -9.42 32.80
N LEU A 9 10.09 -8.87 31.63
CA LEU A 9 10.99 -8.17 30.71
C LEU A 9 10.88 -6.63 30.80
N THR A 10 9.88 -6.09 31.49
CA THR A 10 9.68 -4.66 31.71
C THR A 10 9.72 -4.30 33.20
N ARG A 11 10.56 -4.98 33.98
CA ARG A 11 10.69 -4.77 35.44
C ARG A 11 11.17 -3.36 35.79
N GLU A 12 12.02 -2.77 34.95
CA GLU A 12 12.52 -1.39 35.06
C GLU A 12 11.44 -0.33 34.75
N HIS A 13 10.37 -0.73 34.05
CA HIS A 13 9.29 0.15 33.60
C HIS A 13 7.90 -0.50 33.84
N PRO A 14 7.49 -0.70 35.10
CA PRO A 14 6.23 -1.38 35.45
C PRO A 14 4.98 -0.65 34.93
N GLU A 15 5.04 0.67 34.73
CA GLU A 15 3.98 1.54 34.19
C GLU A 15 3.52 1.14 32.77
N VAL A 16 4.34 0.39 32.05
CA VAL A 16 4.05 -0.08 30.68
C VAL A 16 2.89 -1.08 30.64
N LEU A 17 2.71 -1.92 31.67
CA LEU A 17 1.63 -2.91 31.69
C LEU A 17 0.25 -2.25 31.95
N PRO A 18 0.07 -1.35 32.94
CA PRO A 18 -1.13 -0.51 33.05
C PRO A 18 -1.42 0.30 31.79
N PHE A 19 -0.39 0.92 31.18
CA PHE A 19 -0.55 1.68 29.94
C PHE A 19 -1.09 0.83 28.79
N LEU A 20 -0.55 -0.38 28.60
CA LEU A 20 -1.07 -1.33 27.60
C LEU A 20 -2.51 -1.77 27.88
N ARG A 21 -2.87 -2.05 29.14
CA ARG A 21 -4.25 -2.37 29.54
C ARG A 21 -5.20 -1.22 29.19
N ALA A 22 -4.83 0.03 29.53
CA ALA A 22 -5.61 1.22 29.20
C ALA A 22 -5.74 1.44 27.68
N ARG A 23 -4.67 1.20 26.91
CA ARG A 23 -4.68 1.28 25.44
C ARG A 23 -5.60 0.23 24.81
N HIS A 24 -5.61 -0.99 25.34
CA HIS A 24 -6.54 -2.05 24.94
C HIS A 24 -7.99 -1.72 25.31
N GLY A 25 -8.23 -1.13 26.49
CA GLY A 25 -9.54 -0.63 26.90
C GLY A 25 -10.15 0.37 25.91
N ARG A 26 -9.32 1.26 25.33
CA ARG A 26 -9.73 2.32 24.38
C ARG A 26 -9.86 1.85 22.91
N ALA A 27 -9.50 0.61 22.59
CA ALA A 27 -9.66 0.05 21.24
C ALA A 27 -11.10 -0.41 20.98
N ARG A 28 -11.56 -0.33 19.72
CA ARG A 28 -12.93 -0.72 19.32
C ARG A 28 -13.26 -2.17 19.73
N PRO A 29 -14.45 -2.44 20.33
CA PRO A 29 -14.84 -3.79 20.74
C PRO A 29 -14.71 -4.83 19.62
N ASP A 30 -15.26 -4.54 18.44
CA ASP A 30 -15.23 -5.39 17.24
C ASP A 30 -13.79 -5.77 16.85
N PHE A 31 -12.85 -4.83 16.93
CA PHE A 31 -11.44 -5.10 16.67
C PHE A 31 -10.83 -6.02 17.73
N ARG A 32 -11.12 -5.81 19.02
CA ARG A 32 -10.60 -6.68 20.11
C ARG A 32 -11.11 -8.12 20.01
N GLY A 33 -12.34 -8.33 19.52
CA GLY A 33 -12.89 -9.65 19.24
C GLY A 33 -12.45 -10.28 17.90
N SER A 34 -11.84 -9.49 17.01
CA SER A 34 -11.52 -9.92 15.64
C SER A 34 -10.44 -11.00 15.55
N ALA A 35 -10.51 -11.80 14.48
CA ALA A 35 -9.42 -12.69 14.10
C ALA A 35 -8.12 -11.90 13.80
N GLU A 36 -8.23 -10.69 13.27
CA GLU A 36 -7.08 -9.82 12.99
C GLU A 36 -6.27 -9.50 14.25
N PHE A 37 -6.93 -9.08 15.34
CA PHE A 37 -6.24 -8.79 16.59
C PHE A 37 -5.62 -10.03 17.22
N ARG A 38 -6.29 -11.19 17.14
CA ARG A 38 -5.71 -12.48 17.55
C ARG A 38 -4.46 -12.83 16.73
N ASN A 39 -4.47 -12.61 15.42
CA ASN A 39 -3.33 -12.87 14.55
C ASN A 39 -2.14 -11.95 14.86
N ILE A 40 -2.40 -10.65 15.11
CA ILE A 40 -1.38 -9.68 15.53
C ILE A 40 -0.77 -10.09 16.88
N LEU A 41 -1.58 -10.41 17.89
CA LEU A 41 -1.08 -10.88 19.18
C LEU A 41 -0.27 -12.19 19.06
N SER A 42 -0.71 -13.15 18.26
CA SER A 42 0.01 -14.40 17.99
C SER A 42 1.34 -14.18 17.26
N ARG A 43 1.43 -13.17 16.38
CA ARG A 43 2.69 -12.76 15.74
C ARG A 43 3.64 -12.12 16.76
N LEU A 44 3.13 -11.20 17.58
CA LEU A 44 3.91 -10.51 18.61
C LEU A 44 4.41 -11.46 19.70
N LEU A 45 3.59 -12.40 20.15
CA LEU A 45 4.00 -13.47 21.09
C LEU A 45 5.14 -14.32 20.53
N ARG A 46 5.04 -14.78 19.27
CA ARG A 46 6.11 -15.56 18.62
C ARG A 46 7.40 -14.75 18.47
N ARG A 47 7.31 -13.48 18.06
CA ARG A 47 8.46 -12.56 17.97
C ARG A 47 9.10 -12.32 19.35
N LEU A 48 8.30 -12.07 20.40
CA LEU A 48 8.75 -11.85 21.77
C LEU A 48 9.46 -13.07 22.37
N ARG A 49 8.93 -14.28 22.15
CA ARG A 49 9.55 -15.53 22.60
C ARG A 49 10.91 -15.78 21.95
N GLY A 50 11.03 -15.49 20.64
CA GLY A 50 12.29 -15.65 19.92
C GLY A 50 13.34 -14.57 20.21
N HIS A 51 12.93 -13.32 20.52
CA HIS A 51 13.84 -12.17 20.63
C HIS A 51 13.46 -11.25 21.82
N ARG A 52 13.64 -11.76 23.04
CA ARG A 52 13.20 -11.11 24.29
C ARG A 52 13.74 -9.68 24.47
N ALA A 53 14.96 -9.40 24.03
CA ALA A 53 15.59 -8.06 24.10
C ALA A 53 14.83 -6.96 23.32
N LYS A 54 13.95 -7.31 22.36
CA LYS A 54 13.16 -6.34 21.58
C LYS A 54 11.75 -6.10 22.14
N VAL A 55 11.52 -6.43 23.42
CA VAL A 55 10.21 -6.29 24.10
C VAL A 55 9.55 -4.93 23.88
N TYR A 56 10.28 -3.82 24.05
CA TYR A 56 9.74 -2.47 23.87
C TYR A 56 9.33 -2.16 22.41
N VAL A 57 9.99 -2.77 21.43
CA VAL A 57 9.61 -2.65 20.01
C VAL A 57 8.27 -3.33 19.77
N TYR A 58 8.07 -4.54 20.30
CA TYR A 58 6.82 -5.29 20.16
C TYR A 58 5.66 -4.66 20.95
N ILE A 59 5.97 -4.07 22.10
CA ILE A 59 5.03 -3.24 22.86
C ILE A 59 4.62 -2.00 22.06
N ASN A 60 5.55 -1.31 21.41
CA ASN A 60 5.25 -0.14 20.59
C ASN A 60 4.47 -0.52 19.31
N GLU A 61 4.76 -1.66 18.69
CA GLU A 61 3.98 -2.24 17.57
C GLU A 61 2.52 -2.45 18.01
N LEU A 62 2.30 -3.09 19.18
CA LEU A 62 0.96 -3.29 19.74
C LEU A 62 0.26 -1.96 20.08
N CYS A 63 0.96 -1.03 20.72
CA CYS A 63 0.45 0.32 21.01
C CYS A 63 0.02 1.06 19.74
N THR A 64 0.77 0.92 18.65
CA THR A 64 0.47 1.54 17.36
C THR A 64 -0.79 0.94 16.73
N VAL A 65 -0.90 -0.39 16.71
CA VAL A 65 -2.10 -1.11 16.24
C VAL A 65 -3.34 -0.70 17.05
N LEU A 66 -3.23 -0.70 18.38
CA LEU A 66 -4.32 -0.30 19.27
C LEU A 66 -4.68 1.19 19.06
N LYS A 67 -3.70 2.08 18.90
CA LYS A 67 -3.90 3.52 18.63
C LYS A 67 -4.60 3.78 17.29
N ALA A 68 -4.28 3.02 16.25
CA ALA A 68 -4.93 3.13 14.94
C ALA A 68 -6.42 2.75 14.98
N ARG A 69 -6.85 1.95 15.96
CA ARG A 69 -8.20 1.37 16.07
C ARG A 69 -8.92 1.75 17.36
N GLN A 70 -8.60 2.93 17.89
CA GLN A 70 -9.32 3.51 19.03
C GLN A 70 -10.69 4.01 18.62
N LEU A 71 -11.62 4.01 19.58
CA LEU A 71 -12.86 4.76 19.48
C LEU A 71 -12.51 6.25 19.33
N ARG A 72 -12.70 6.81 18.14
CA ARG A 72 -12.61 8.27 17.95
C ARG A 72 -13.80 8.93 18.66
N ARG A 73 -13.54 9.44 19.87
CA ARG A 73 -14.45 10.35 20.57
C ARG A 73 -14.66 11.57 19.67
N ARG A 74 -15.85 11.70 19.07
CA ARG A 74 -16.23 12.89 18.31
C ARG A 74 -16.23 14.07 19.28
N VAL A 75 -15.34 15.04 19.05
CA VAL A 75 -15.52 16.40 19.57
C VAL A 75 -16.61 17.02 18.71
N PRO A 76 -17.72 17.54 19.28
CA PRO A 76 -18.73 18.21 18.49
C PRO A 76 -18.15 19.52 17.93
N LEU A 77 -18.07 19.62 16.60
CA LEU A 77 -17.85 20.90 15.93
C LEU A 77 -19.19 21.62 15.87
N ARG A 78 -19.28 22.80 16.49
CA ARG A 78 -20.45 23.67 16.47
C ARG A 78 -20.69 24.17 15.04
N ALA A 79 -21.91 23.99 14.54
CA ALA A 79 -22.28 24.39 13.18
C ALA A 79 -22.44 25.93 13.06
N PRO A 80 -22.21 26.51 11.87
CA PRO A 80 -22.36 27.95 11.63
C PRO A 80 -23.79 28.34 11.20
N GLY A 81 -24.24 29.51 11.67
CA GLY A 81 -25.27 30.32 11.00
C GLY A 81 -26.72 30.23 11.50
N ALA A 82 -27.13 31.20 12.33
CA ALA A 82 -28.45 31.87 12.28
C ALA A 82 -28.53 33.04 13.30
N SER A 83 -28.22 34.24 12.80
CA SER A 83 -28.68 35.59 13.19
C SER A 83 -29.34 35.88 14.55
N ARG A 84 -28.73 36.81 15.32
CA ARG A 84 -29.43 37.99 15.89
C ARG A 84 -28.47 39.10 16.33
N GLU A 85 -28.79 40.32 15.90
CA GLU A 85 -28.20 41.62 16.28
C GLU A 85 -29.25 42.42 17.11
N PRO A 86 -28.99 43.66 17.60
CA PRO A 86 -27.71 44.35 17.88
C PRO A 86 -27.66 45.00 19.29
N ALA A 87 -26.51 45.55 19.72
CA ALA A 87 -26.36 46.83 20.47
C ALA A 87 -24.91 47.07 21.02
N GLU A 88 -24.50 48.33 21.02
CA GLU A 88 -23.22 48.93 21.53
C GLU A 88 -23.43 49.54 22.96
N PRO A 89 -22.54 50.36 23.62
CA PRO A 89 -21.29 51.05 23.17
C PRO A 89 -20.07 51.09 24.16
N SER A 90 -18.99 51.78 23.74
CA SER A 90 -17.90 52.42 24.55
C SER A 90 -16.82 51.54 25.23
N GLN A 91 -15.56 51.96 25.44
CA GLN A 91 -14.90 53.28 25.29
C GLN A 91 -13.37 53.17 25.01
N TYR A 92 -12.77 54.24 24.46
CA TYR A 92 -11.34 54.49 24.17
C TYR A 92 -10.56 55.04 25.41
N PRO A 93 -9.20 55.23 25.48
CA PRO A 93 -8.43 56.06 24.52
C PRO A 93 -6.88 55.94 24.32
N HIS A 94 -6.43 56.73 23.33
CA HIS A 94 -5.10 57.32 23.03
C HIS A 94 -3.98 56.53 22.29
N GLY A 95 -3.42 57.20 21.26
CA GLY A 95 -2.19 56.87 20.49
C GLY A 95 -1.01 57.79 20.86
N PRO A 96 -0.14 58.30 19.94
CA PRO A 96 -0.32 58.44 18.48
C PRO A 96 0.87 58.05 17.53
N SER A 97 0.52 57.85 16.25
CA SER A 97 1.16 58.23 14.96
C SER A 97 2.68 58.46 14.79
N HIS A 98 3.28 57.93 13.69
CA HIS A 98 3.78 58.74 12.55
C HIS A 98 4.31 57.88 11.37
N GLY A 99 4.13 58.37 10.11
CA GLY A 99 5.06 58.09 8.99
C GLY A 99 4.56 57.28 7.77
N SER A 100 3.99 57.95 6.76
CA SER A 100 3.72 57.41 5.42
C SER A 100 4.78 57.86 4.40
N SER A 101 5.00 57.08 3.32
CA SER A 101 4.75 57.52 1.91
C SER A 101 5.28 56.57 0.83
N GLN A 102 4.58 56.56 -0.31
CA GLN A 102 4.94 55.95 -1.60
C GLN A 102 5.38 57.04 -2.59
N TYR A 103 6.24 56.75 -3.59
CA TYR A 103 6.34 57.54 -4.85
C TYR A 103 6.69 56.65 -6.06
N LEU A 104 6.60 57.21 -7.28
CA LEU A 104 6.43 56.53 -8.57
C LEU A 104 7.41 57.07 -9.65
N SER A 105 7.65 56.29 -10.73
CA SER A 105 8.16 56.73 -12.07
C SER A 105 9.64 57.22 -12.14
N THR A 106 10.47 56.94 -13.16
CA THR A 106 10.36 57.20 -14.63
C THR A 106 11.40 56.41 -15.47
N SER A 107 11.24 56.39 -16.81
CA SER A 107 12.28 56.05 -17.82
C SER A 107 12.73 57.33 -18.58
N PRO A 108 13.82 57.35 -19.40
CA PRO A 108 13.70 56.98 -20.83
C PRO A 108 14.98 56.48 -21.58
N ASN A 109 14.80 56.20 -22.88
CA ASN A 109 15.76 56.16 -24.03
C ASN A 109 16.32 54.81 -24.58
N ASP A 110 15.80 54.46 -25.76
CA ASP A 110 16.40 53.72 -26.90
C ASP A 110 17.23 54.69 -27.80
N PRO A 111 17.82 54.35 -28.98
CA PRO A 111 17.74 53.10 -29.79
C PRO A 111 19.08 52.54 -30.33
N ASP A 112 19.07 51.35 -30.96
CA ASP A 112 19.47 51.18 -32.38
C ASP A 112 19.15 49.78 -32.96
N ALA A 113 18.87 49.72 -34.27
CA ALA A 113 18.51 48.51 -35.05
C ALA A 113 18.99 48.69 -36.52
N PRO A 114 19.13 47.66 -37.41
CA PRO A 114 17.98 46.86 -37.86
C PRO A 114 18.24 45.39 -38.30
N SER A 115 17.13 44.70 -38.57
CA SER A 115 16.99 43.31 -39.05
C SER A 115 17.55 42.99 -40.45
N ARG A 116 17.73 41.69 -40.74
CA ARG A 116 17.40 41.11 -42.07
C ARG A 116 17.12 39.59 -42.03
N CYS A 117 15.99 39.21 -42.62
CA CYS A 117 15.64 37.84 -43.04
C CYS A 117 15.22 37.87 -44.52
N PRO A 118 15.40 36.78 -45.32
CA PRO A 118 14.80 36.68 -46.66
C PRO A 118 13.86 35.47 -46.85
N ASN A 119 12.56 35.76 -46.88
CA ASN A 119 11.54 35.49 -47.92
C ASN A 119 11.52 34.20 -48.81
N GLY A 120 10.29 33.73 -49.15
CA GLY A 120 9.98 32.82 -50.28
C GLY A 120 8.97 31.69 -49.95
N SER A 121 7.64 31.90 -50.05
CA SER A 121 6.76 31.60 -51.22
C SER A 121 6.39 30.11 -51.44
N SER A 122 5.16 29.66 -51.74
CA SER A 122 3.83 30.31 -51.89
C SER A 122 2.68 29.26 -52.05
N ARG A 123 1.40 29.72 -52.03
CA ARG A 123 0.13 29.16 -52.60
C ARG A 123 -0.93 28.47 -51.70
N HIS A 124 -2.02 29.22 -51.45
CA HIS A 124 -3.41 28.75 -51.28
C HIS A 124 -4.08 28.49 -52.67
N PRO A 125 -5.25 27.81 -52.77
CA PRO A 125 -6.62 28.33 -52.50
C PRO A 125 -7.46 27.39 -51.58
N HIS A 126 -8.72 27.62 -51.15
CA HIS A 126 -9.67 28.77 -51.19
C HIS A 126 -10.63 28.69 -49.96
N ASP A 127 -11.44 29.74 -49.74
CA ASP A 127 -12.62 29.84 -48.81
C ASP A 127 -13.88 30.23 -49.66
N PRO A 128 -15.15 30.46 -49.20
CA PRO A 128 -15.65 30.64 -47.81
C PRO A 128 -17.02 29.97 -47.45
N ASN A 129 -17.44 30.06 -46.17
CA ASN A 129 -18.62 30.88 -45.75
C ASN A 129 -18.79 30.91 -44.20
N ALA A 130 -19.39 31.98 -43.68
CA ALA A 130 -19.51 32.30 -42.26
C ALA A 130 -20.82 31.80 -41.59
N GLY A 131 -20.81 31.67 -40.25
CA GLY A 131 -22.01 31.40 -39.46
C GLY A 131 -21.76 31.34 -37.94
N SER A 132 -22.03 32.42 -37.22
CA SER A 132 -21.90 32.49 -35.76
C SER A 132 -22.97 31.67 -35.02
N SER A 133 -22.55 30.86 -34.05
CA SER A 133 -23.42 30.45 -32.93
C SER A 133 -22.59 30.22 -31.66
N ARG A 134 -23.21 30.46 -30.50
CA ARG A 134 -22.56 30.52 -29.18
C ARG A 134 -22.54 29.13 -28.54
N ASP A 135 -21.36 28.53 -28.37
CA ASP A 135 -21.24 27.31 -27.56
C ASP A 135 -21.20 27.62 -26.06
N ALA A 136 -22.24 27.16 -25.37
CA ALA A 136 -22.31 27.13 -23.91
C ALA A 136 -21.43 25.97 -23.36
N PRO A 137 -20.97 26.03 -22.10
CA PRO A 137 -20.20 24.94 -21.51
C PRO A 137 -21.11 23.74 -21.21
N ASP A 138 -21.15 22.76 -22.12
CA ASP A 138 -21.92 21.53 -21.95
C ASP A 138 -21.30 20.63 -20.87
N GLY A 139 -21.69 20.87 -19.62
CA GLY A 139 -21.31 20.10 -18.43
C GLY A 139 -21.92 18.70 -18.37
N ARG A 140 -22.02 17.99 -19.50
CA ARG A 140 -22.48 16.59 -19.54
C ARG A 140 -21.38 15.66 -19.06
N SER A 141 -21.43 15.35 -17.77
CA SER A 141 -20.89 14.08 -17.25
C SER A 141 -21.36 12.96 -18.17
N ARG A 142 -20.42 12.19 -18.72
CA ARG A 142 -20.73 11.06 -19.60
C ARG A 142 -21.73 10.15 -18.89
N PRO A 143 -22.84 9.74 -19.53
CA PRO A 143 -23.77 8.83 -18.89
C PRO A 143 -23.06 7.50 -18.64
N GLY A 144 -22.89 7.15 -17.36
CA GLY A 144 -22.29 5.89 -16.94
C GLY A 144 -22.98 4.67 -17.58
N GLY A 145 -22.28 3.54 -17.60
CA GLY A 145 -22.64 2.38 -18.40
C GLY A 145 -24.08 1.90 -18.22
N SER A 146 -24.71 1.43 -19.30
CA SER A 146 -26.11 0.99 -19.31
C SER A 146 -26.41 0.05 -18.13
N ARG A 147 -27.42 0.41 -17.31
CA ARG A 147 -27.82 -0.36 -16.12
C ARG A 147 -28.12 -1.83 -16.45
N ARG A 148 -28.63 -2.13 -17.65
CA ARG A 148 -28.86 -3.50 -18.14
C ARG A 148 -27.55 -4.25 -18.39
N GLN A 149 -26.56 -3.58 -18.99
CA GLN A 149 -25.22 -4.16 -19.23
C GLN A 149 -24.48 -4.41 -17.91
N ILE A 150 -24.56 -3.49 -16.95
CA ILE A 150 -23.96 -3.66 -15.62
C ILE A 150 -24.55 -4.89 -14.92
N ARG A 151 -25.88 -5.00 -14.82
CA ARG A 151 -26.56 -6.17 -14.22
C ARG A 151 -26.20 -7.49 -14.91
N TYR A 152 -26.11 -7.49 -16.25
CA TYR A 152 -25.70 -8.69 -17.01
C TYR A 152 -24.27 -9.13 -16.65
N LEU A 153 -23.31 -8.19 -16.62
CA LEU A 153 -21.93 -8.50 -16.28
C LEU A 153 -21.75 -8.92 -14.81
N GLU A 154 -22.53 -8.34 -13.89
CA GLU A 154 -22.57 -8.76 -12.48
C GLU A 154 -23.13 -10.19 -12.32
N ASN A 155 -24.18 -10.54 -13.07
CA ASN A 155 -24.69 -11.91 -13.09
C ASN A 155 -23.67 -12.89 -13.69
N LEU A 156 -22.99 -12.49 -14.77
CA LEU A 156 -21.95 -13.32 -15.40
C LEU A 156 -20.74 -13.55 -14.46
N LEU A 157 -20.35 -12.56 -13.65
CA LEU A 157 -19.37 -12.77 -12.57
C LEU A 157 -19.85 -13.81 -11.56
N ARG A 158 -21.14 -13.80 -11.17
CA ARG A 158 -21.71 -14.78 -10.23
C ARG A 158 -21.69 -16.19 -10.82
N VAL A 159 -22.06 -16.34 -12.09
CA VAL A 159 -22.01 -17.63 -12.80
C VAL A 159 -20.57 -18.16 -12.85
N TYR A 160 -19.59 -17.32 -13.22
CA TYR A 160 -18.18 -17.73 -13.23
C TYR A 160 -17.65 -18.05 -11.83
N ALA A 161 -18.08 -17.32 -10.78
CA ALA A 161 -17.69 -17.63 -9.41
C ALA A 161 -18.24 -19.00 -8.95
N GLY A 162 -19.47 -19.36 -9.33
CA GLY A 162 -20.04 -20.69 -9.07
C GLY A 162 -19.27 -21.80 -9.79
N GLU A 163 -19.00 -21.62 -11.08
CA GLU A 163 -18.26 -22.62 -11.86
C GLU A 163 -16.80 -22.78 -11.41
N ILE A 164 -16.13 -21.69 -11.00
CA ILE A 164 -14.80 -21.76 -10.39
C ILE A 164 -14.82 -22.60 -9.10
N ARG A 165 -15.85 -22.48 -8.25
CA ARG A 165 -15.97 -23.32 -7.04
C ARG A 165 -16.15 -24.79 -7.39
N ARG A 166 -17.03 -25.10 -8.36
CA ARG A 166 -17.26 -26.47 -8.85
C ARG A 166 -15.97 -27.11 -9.40
N LEU A 167 -15.15 -26.34 -10.12
CA LEU A 167 -13.86 -26.81 -10.63
C LEU A 167 -12.80 -26.99 -9.53
N GLN A 168 -12.83 -26.17 -8.48
CA GLN A 168 -11.95 -26.29 -7.31
C GLN A 168 -12.27 -27.50 -6.42
N GLU A 169 -13.53 -27.97 -6.44
CA GLU A 169 -14.00 -29.13 -5.70
C GLU A 169 -13.79 -30.46 -6.46
N ARG A 170 -13.44 -30.40 -7.75
CA ARG A 170 -13.19 -31.61 -8.56
C ARG A 170 -11.79 -32.16 -8.27
N GLU A 171 -11.74 -33.44 -7.90
CA GLU A 171 -10.50 -34.22 -7.82
C GLU A 171 -9.91 -34.45 -9.23
N LEU A 172 -8.58 -34.51 -9.34
CA LEU A 172 -7.86 -34.77 -10.58
C LEU A 172 -7.08 -36.09 -10.43
N ASP A 173 -7.22 -36.98 -11.41
CA ASP A 173 -6.36 -38.15 -11.57
C ASP A 173 -5.10 -37.81 -12.40
N PHE A 174 -4.26 -38.81 -12.66
CA PHE A 174 -3.03 -38.61 -13.44
C PHE A 174 -3.28 -38.25 -14.92
N GLN A 175 -4.39 -38.70 -15.52
CA GLN A 175 -4.74 -38.35 -16.90
C GLN A 175 -5.26 -36.91 -16.99
N ASP A 176 -6.06 -36.49 -16.00
CA ASP A 176 -6.48 -35.09 -15.83
C ASP A 176 -5.26 -34.17 -15.59
N LEU A 177 -4.19 -34.61 -14.91
CA LEU A 177 -2.98 -33.80 -14.72
C LEU A 177 -2.18 -33.56 -16.02
N ASP A 178 -2.15 -34.55 -16.93
CA ASP A 178 -1.51 -34.43 -18.24
C ASP A 178 -2.41 -33.77 -19.31
N SER A 179 -3.71 -33.59 -19.02
CA SER A 179 -4.68 -33.03 -19.94
C SER A 179 -4.56 -31.51 -20.14
N ALA A 180 -4.47 -31.09 -21.39
CA ALA A 180 -4.50 -29.67 -21.77
C ALA A 180 -5.84 -28.95 -21.47
N ASP A 181 -6.91 -29.72 -21.20
CA ASP A 181 -8.23 -29.20 -20.80
C ASP A 181 -8.65 -29.62 -19.38
N SER A 182 -7.67 -29.88 -18.51
CA SER A 182 -7.91 -30.26 -17.11
C SER A 182 -8.75 -29.24 -16.33
N PRO A 183 -9.49 -29.67 -15.29
CA PRO A 183 -10.29 -28.77 -14.45
C PRO A 183 -9.50 -27.57 -13.91
N TYR A 184 -8.24 -27.79 -13.55
CA TYR A 184 -7.30 -26.76 -13.11
C TYR A 184 -7.01 -25.70 -14.19
N LEU A 185 -6.79 -26.12 -15.43
CA LEU A 185 -6.57 -25.20 -16.54
C LEU A 185 -7.86 -24.46 -16.93
N GLN A 186 -9.01 -25.12 -16.86
CA GLN A 186 -10.32 -24.48 -17.05
C GLN A 186 -10.58 -23.39 -15.98
N GLU A 187 -10.30 -23.68 -14.71
CA GLU A 187 -10.43 -22.73 -13.59
C GLU A 187 -9.59 -21.46 -13.83
N ASN A 188 -8.33 -21.62 -14.23
CA ASN A 188 -7.44 -20.53 -14.59
C ASN A 188 -7.96 -19.71 -15.79
N ARG A 189 -8.48 -20.36 -16.85
CA ARG A 189 -9.10 -19.66 -17.99
C ARG A 189 -10.32 -18.85 -17.55
N LEU A 190 -11.16 -19.38 -16.66
CA LEU A 190 -12.31 -18.67 -16.09
C LEU A 190 -11.89 -17.50 -15.19
N LYS A 191 -10.92 -17.66 -14.28
CA LYS A 191 -10.37 -16.55 -13.48
C LYS A 191 -9.86 -15.40 -14.37
N ARG A 192 -9.17 -15.70 -15.47
CA ARG A 192 -8.73 -14.68 -16.46
C ARG A 192 -9.91 -13.99 -17.17
N ARG A 193 -11.00 -14.70 -17.47
CA ARG A 193 -12.24 -14.10 -18.02
C ARG A 193 -12.94 -13.22 -16.98
N MET A 194 -13.05 -13.69 -15.74
CA MET A 194 -13.62 -12.97 -14.60
C MET A 194 -12.93 -11.62 -14.36
N MET A 195 -11.59 -11.59 -14.36
CA MET A 195 -10.85 -10.33 -14.21
C MET A 195 -11.03 -9.35 -15.38
N ARG A 196 -11.29 -9.83 -16.61
CA ARG A 196 -11.65 -8.96 -17.75
C ARG A 196 -13.02 -8.31 -17.55
N ILE A 197 -14.01 -9.09 -17.08
CA ILE A 197 -15.35 -8.58 -16.76
C ILE A 197 -15.29 -7.57 -15.62
N PHE A 198 -14.54 -7.87 -14.55
CA PHE A 198 -14.34 -6.96 -13.41
C PHE A 198 -13.79 -5.60 -13.87
N ARG A 199 -12.71 -5.57 -14.67
CA ARG A 199 -12.16 -4.32 -15.21
C ARG A 199 -13.17 -3.57 -16.07
N ARG A 200 -13.99 -4.26 -16.87
CA ARG A 200 -15.05 -3.63 -17.66
C ARG A 200 -16.16 -3.05 -16.78
N LEU A 201 -16.53 -3.71 -15.69
CA LEU A 201 -17.47 -3.19 -14.71
C LEU A 201 -16.93 -1.94 -14.00
N CYS A 202 -15.63 -1.92 -13.63
CA CYS A 202 -14.99 -0.73 -13.07
C CYS A 202 -15.08 0.48 -14.03
N GLN A 203 -14.80 0.26 -15.33
CA GLN A 203 -14.97 1.30 -16.36
C GLN A 203 -16.42 1.80 -16.47
N LEU A 204 -17.39 0.88 -16.55
CA LEU A 204 -18.81 1.23 -16.71
C LEU A 204 -19.40 1.93 -15.47
N LYS A 205 -18.82 1.70 -14.29
CA LYS A 205 -19.18 2.33 -13.00
C LYS A 205 -18.30 3.52 -12.63
N GLU A 206 -17.37 3.93 -13.49
CA GLU A 206 -16.44 5.05 -13.28
C GLU A 206 -15.64 4.94 -11.96
N CYS A 207 -15.25 3.72 -11.59
CA CYS A 207 -14.51 3.44 -10.36
C CYS A 207 -13.16 2.78 -10.63
N SER A 208 -12.27 2.83 -9.64
CA SER A 208 -10.93 2.24 -9.73
C SER A 208 -10.99 0.71 -9.82
N SER A 209 -10.01 0.11 -10.50
CA SER A 209 -9.82 -1.35 -10.59
C SER A 209 -9.00 -1.93 -9.43
N LEU A 210 -8.70 -1.12 -8.40
CA LEU A 210 -8.08 -1.56 -7.15
C LEU A 210 -9.00 -2.54 -6.40
N THR A 211 -8.39 -3.57 -5.82
CA THR A 211 -9.10 -4.69 -5.16
C THR A 211 -8.98 -4.67 -3.64
N GLY A 212 -8.20 -3.74 -3.08
CA GLY A 212 -7.92 -3.65 -1.64
C GLY A 212 -6.77 -4.55 -1.17
N ARG A 213 -5.99 -5.12 -2.11
CA ARG A 213 -4.88 -6.02 -1.83
C ARG A 213 -3.76 -5.36 -1.03
N VAL A 214 -2.97 -6.16 -0.32
CA VAL A 214 -1.85 -5.65 0.50
C VAL A 214 -0.75 -5.10 -0.42
N LEU A 215 -0.56 -5.68 -1.61
CA LEU A 215 0.37 -5.13 -2.61
C LEU A 215 0.02 -3.72 -3.08
N GLU A 216 -1.27 -3.35 -3.08
CA GLU A 216 -1.75 -2.01 -3.47
C GLU A 216 -1.43 -0.95 -2.38
N GLN A 217 -1.06 -1.39 -1.17
CA GLN A 217 -0.76 -0.48 -0.06
C GLN A 217 0.63 0.16 -0.23
N ARG A 218 0.65 1.50 -0.22
CA ARG A 218 1.88 2.30 -0.34
C ARG A 218 2.76 2.15 0.90
N ILE A 219 3.95 1.60 0.72
CA ILE A 219 5.00 1.56 1.74
C ILE A 219 5.55 2.99 1.91
N ARG A 220 5.38 3.59 3.09
CA ARG A 220 6.00 4.89 3.41
C ARG A 220 7.44 4.70 3.85
N PHE A 221 8.37 5.48 3.32
CA PHE A 221 9.80 5.36 3.61
C PHE A 221 10.37 6.65 4.21
N ARG A 222 11.07 6.51 5.35
CA ARG A 222 11.67 7.61 6.14
C ARG A 222 12.97 7.16 6.82
N GLY A 223 13.71 6.23 6.20
CA GLY A 223 14.89 5.60 6.82
C GLY A 223 16.13 6.50 6.88
N THR A 224 16.19 7.55 6.06
CA THR A 224 17.34 8.48 6.02
C THR A 224 17.01 9.83 6.64
N ARG A 225 18.05 10.60 7.01
CA ARG A 225 17.91 12.00 7.46
C ARG A 225 17.53 12.98 6.33
N TYR A 226 17.60 12.56 5.07
CA TYR A 226 17.41 13.42 3.88
C TYR A 226 16.00 13.21 3.28
N PRO A 227 15.06 14.16 3.42
CA PRO A 227 13.69 14.02 2.90
C PRO A 227 13.62 13.81 1.38
N GLU A 228 14.64 14.25 0.64
CA GLU A 228 14.77 14.18 -0.82
C GLU A 228 15.02 12.72 -1.24
N VAL A 229 15.99 12.08 -0.57
CA VAL A 229 16.29 10.65 -0.69
C VAL A 229 15.07 9.83 -0.29
N ASN A 230 14.45 10.13 0.86
CA ASN A 230 13.26 9.44 1.34
C ASN A 230 12.11 9.49 0.31
N ARG A 231 11.80 10.68 -0.22
CA ARG A 231 10.77 10.89 -1.27
C ARG A 231 11.11 10.22 -2.59
N ARG A 232 12.39 10.02 -2.91
CA ARG A 232 12.82 9.35 -4.15
C ARG A 232 12.72 7.83 -4.03
N VAL A 233 13.28 7.25 -2.96
CA VAL A 233 13.16 5.82 -2.64
C VAL A 233 11.69 5.42 -2.48
N GLU A 234 10.88 6.22 -1.75
CA GLU A 234 9.45 5.91 -1.57
C GLU A 234 8.69 5.85 -2.91
N ARG A 235 8.98 6.74 -3.86
CA ARG A 235 8.35 6.69 -5.20
C ARG A 235 8.80 5.48 -6.02
N PHE A 236 10.06 5.06 -5.86
CA PHE A 236 10.61 3.93 -6.60
C PHE A 236 10.04 2.59 -6.14
N ILE A 237 10.02 2.33 -4.83
CA ILE A 237 9.59 1.04 -4.24
C ILE A 237 8.08 0.79 -4.31
N ASN A 238 7.30 1.80 -4.68
CA ASN A 238 5.84 1.73 -4.85
C ASN A 238 5.40 1.72 -6.32
N ARG A 239 6.33 1.56 -7.26
CA ARG A 239 6.01 1.21 -8.65
C ARG A 239 5.45 -0.21 -8.73
N PRO A 240 4.59 -0.54 -9.71
CA PRO A 240 4.14 -1.90 -9.93
C PRO A 240 5.32 -2.82 -10.25
N ASP A 241 5.26 -4.05 -9.73
CA ASP A 241 6.19 -5.16 -9.98
C ASP A 241 7.69 -4.89 -9.73
N VAL A 242 8.05 -3.80 -9.04
CA VAL A 242 9.43 -3.51 -8.64
C VAL A 242 9.81 -4.24 -7.34
N PHE A 243 10.87 -5.03 -7.42
CA PHE A 243 11.65 -5.47 -6.26
C PHE A 243 13.12 -5.11 -6.53
N PRO A 244 13.66 -4.06 -5.88
CA PRO A 244 14.94 -3.49 -6.26
C PRO A 244 16.12 -4.30 -5.74
N ASP A 245 17.25 -4.23 -6.44
CA ASP A 245 18.54 -4.69 -5.92
C ASP A 245 19.27 -3.58 -5.13
N TYR A 246 20.52 -3.85 -4.72
CA TYR A 246 21.35 -2.84 -4.06
C TYR A 246 21.74 -1.68 -5.00
N SER A 247 22.04 -1.99 -6.26
CA SER A 247 22.51 -1.04 -7.28
C SER A 247 21.43 -0.02 -7.64
N ASP A 248 20.18 -0.46 -7.72
CA ASP A 248 18.98 0.34 -7.90
C ASP A 248 18.81 1.37 -6.78
N ILE A 249 18.93 0.94 -5.53
CA ILE A 249 18.80 1.81 -4.36
C ILE A 249 19.95 2.83 -4.32
N LEU A 250 21.18 2.39 -4.60
CA LEU A 250 22.34 3.28 -4.70
C LEU A 250 22.19 4.30 -5.83
N ARG A 251 21.63 3.90 -6.99
CA ARG A 251 21.33 4.80 -8.12
C ARG A 251 20.30 5.86 -7.73
N GLU A 252 19.22 5.49 -7.05
CA GLU A 252 18.22 6.46 -6.58
C GLU A 252 18.79 7.42 -5.52
N ILE A 253 19.67 6.96 -4.62
CA ILE A 253 20.36 7.81 -3.63
C ILE A 253 21.32 8.79 -4.32
N ARG A 254 22.19 8.31 -5.21
CA ARG A 254 23.12 9.16 -5.99
C ARG A 254 22.38 10.22 -6.78
N ALA A 255 21.28 9.83 -7.44
CA ALA A 255 20.47 10.76 -8.23
C ALA A 255 19.58 11.69 -7.39
N ALA A 256 19.31 11.39 -6.11
CA ALA A 256 18.75 12.36 -5.16
C ALA A 256 19.83 13.37 -4.73
N SER A 257 21.03 12.90 -4.36
CA SER A 257 22.16 13.73 -3.94
C SER A 257 22.54 14.76 -5.01
N ALA A 258 22.75 14.31 -6.25
CA ALA A 258 23.11 15.17 -7.37
C ALA A 258 22.02 16.20 -7.71
N ARG A 259 20.75 15.81 -7.70
CA ARG A 259 19.62 16.71 -8.01
C ARG A 259 19.42 17.82 -6.97
N HIS A 260 19.76 17.57 -5.72
CA HIS A 260 19.48 18.46 -4.59
C HIS A 260 20.74 19.04 -3.94
N GLY A 261 21.92 18.87 -4.55
CA GLY A 261 23.18 19.45 -4.06
C GLY A 261 23.58 18.97 -2.66
N LEU A 262 23.24 17.74 -2.26
CA LEU A 262 23.36 17.29 -0.87
C LEU A 262 24.81 17.09 -0.36
N GLY A 263 25.83 17.27 -1.22
CA GLY A 263 27.25 17.19 -0.84
C GLY A 263 27.72 15.81 -0.33
N LEU A 264 26.95 14.74 -0.53
CA LEU A 264 27.23 13.45 0.08
C LEU A 264 28.44 12.76 -0.57
N ALA A 265 29.45 12.45 0.24
CA ALA A 265 30.60 11.65 -0.18
C ALA A 265 30.18 10.25 -0.65
N ARG A 266 30.91 9.69 -1.64
CA ARG A 266 30.60 8.37 -2.25
C ARG A 266 30.40 7.26 -1.21
N ARG A 267 31.34 7.11 -0.26
CA ARG A 267 31.29 6.10 0.81
C ARG A 267 30.07 6.27 1.73
N HIS A 268 29.64 7.50 1.98
CA HIS A 268 28.43 7.77 2.78
C HIS A 268 27.16 7.33 2.03
N MET A 269 27.07 7.60 0.72
CA MET A 269 25.95 7.12 -0.12
C MET A 269 25.92 5.59 -0.22
N GLU A 270 27.07 4.93 -0.29
CA GLU A 270 27.18 3.46 -0.34
C GLU A 270 26.74 2.81 0.98
N ASN A 271 27.19 3.33 2.13
CA ASN A 271 26.72 2.87 3.45
C ASN A 271 25.20 3.09 3.61
N MET A 272 24.72 4.30 3.27
CA MET A 272 23.29 4.62 3.30
C MET A 272 22.49 3.67 2.40
N ALA A 273 22.98 3.35 1.19
CA ALA A 273 22.33 2.41 0.29
C ALA A 273 22.20 1.00 0.87
N GLN A 274 23.19 0.51 1.62
CA GLN A 274 23.09 -0.81 2.28
C GLN A 274 21.99 -0.84 3.35
N GLU A 275 21.89 0.20 4.16
CA GLU A 275 20.84 0.34 5.19
C GLU A 275 19.45 0.45 4.56
N VAL A 276 19.29 1.36 3.58
CA VAL A 276 18.03 1.55 2.84
C VAL A 276 17.61 0.27 2.12
N PHE A 277 18.53 -0.41 1.44
CA PHE A 277 18.25 -1.66 0.72
C PHE A 277 17.73 -2.75 1.66
N ARG A 278 18.38 -2.96 2.82
CA ARG A 278 17.92 -3.93 3.83
C ARG A 278 16.54 -3.56 4.38
N GLU A 279 16.31 -2.29 4.72
CA GLU A 279 15.02 -1.85 5.28
C GLU A 279 13.87 -1.99 4.26
N VAL A 280 14.09 -1.52 3.03
CA VAL A 280 13.15 -1.60 1.91
C VAL A 280 12.85 -3.06 1.54
N GLY A 281 13.89 -3.90 1.41
CA GLY A 281 13.76 -5.31 1.09
C GLY A 281 12.91 -6.05 2.11
N ASN A 282 13.16 -5.85 3.40
CA ASN A 282 12.35 -6.41 4.48
C ASN A 282 10.87 -5.97 4.39
N ARG A 283 10.60 -4.68 4.16
CA ARG A 283 9.23 -4.14 4.02
C ARG A 283 8.51 -4.69 2.78
N LEU A 284 9.22 -4.86 1.66
CA LEU A 284 8.67 -5.45 0.43
C LEU A 284 8.37 -6.94 0.61
N GLN A 285 9.26 -7.69 1.26
CA GLN A 285 9.02 -9.10 1.61
C GLN A 285 7.84 -9.25 2.58
N GLU A 286 7.74 -8.44 3.63
CA GLU A 286 6.59 -8.49 4.56
C GLU A 286 5.28 -8.13 3.85
N ARG A 287 5.28 -7.13 2.94
CA ARG A 287 4.10 -6.80 2.11
C ARG A 287 3.68 -7.97 1.22
N ARG A 288 4.62 -8.63 0.52
CA ARG A 288 4.35 -9.80 -0.33
C ARG A 288 3.87 -11.01 0.49
N HIS A 289 4.46 -11.25 1.67
CA HIS A 289 4.06 -12.33 2.56
C HIS A 289 2.64 -12.12 3.13
N LEU A 290 2.31 -10.90 3.57
CA LEU A 290 0.96 -10.57 4.04
C LEU A 290 -0.07 -10.67 2.91
N ASP A 291 0.28 -10.24 1.70
CA ASP A 291 -0.60 -10.40 0.54
C ASP A 291 -0.88 -11.87 0.23
N LEU A 292 0.13 -12.73 0.28
CA LEU A 292 -0.04 -14.17 0.16
C LEU A 292 -0.98 -14.68 1.27
N VAL A 293 -0.65 -14.46 2.54
CA VAL A 293 -1.41 -15.00 3.69
C VAL A 293 -2.89 -14.56 3.71
N TYR A 294 -3.21 -13.35 3.24
CA TYR A 294 -4.60 -12.85 3.21
C TYR A 294 -5.37 -13.24 1.93
N ASN A 295 -4.71 -13.71 0.88
CA ASN A 295 -5.33 -14.05 -0.42
C ASN A 295 -4.96 -15.47 -0.89
N PHE A 296 -4.59 -16.37 0.04
CA PHE A 296 -4.20 -17.75 -0.26
C PHE A 296 -5.41 -18.69 -0.23
N GLY A 297 -5.45 -19.63 -1.18
CA GLY A 297 -6.41 -20.73 -1.21
C GLY A 297 -7.78 -20.37 -1.78
N SER A 298 -8.83 -21.00 -1.24
CA SER A 298 -10.24 -20.86 -1.64
C SER A 298 -11.17 -21.11 -0.45
N HIS A 299 -12.49 -21.18 -0.71
CA HIS A 299 -13.52 -21.53 0.28
C HIS A 299 -13.28 -22.87 0.98
N LEU A 300 -12.51 -23.78 0.36
CA LEU A 300 -12.10 -25.06 0.96
C LEU A 300 -11.07 -24.88 2.09
N THR A 301 -10.28 -23.81 2.05
CA THR A 301 -9.20 -23.52 3.01
C THR A 301 -9.51 -22.39 3.98
N ASP A 302 -10.53 -21.57 3.73
CA ASP A 302 -10.93 -20.42 4.55
C ASP A 302 -11.18 -20.78 6.03
N GLN A 303 -11.57 -22.03 6.30
CA GLN A 303 -11.88 -22.52 7.65
C GLN A 303 -10.66 -23.11 8.39
N TYR A 304 -9.47 -23.12 7.78
CA TYR A 304 -8.25 -23.71 8.35
C TYR A 304 -7.91 -23.12 9.74
N ARG A 305 -7.64 -24.01 10.70
CA ARG A 305 -7.19 -23.66 12.05
C ARG A 305 -5.96 -24.50 12.41
N PRO A 306 -4.83 -23.89 12.83
CA PRO A 306 -3.65 -24.67 13.26
C PRO A 306 -3.90 -25.64 14.42
N GLY A 307 -4.96 -25.44 15.21
CA GLY A 307 -5.36 -26.35 16.30
C GLY A 307 -6.23 -27.52 15.88
N SER A 308 -6.66 -27.61 14.62
CA SER A 308 -7.41 -28.77 14.07
C SER A 308 -6.54 -29.66 13.17
N ASP A 309 -5.21 -29.61 13.37
CA ASP A 309 -4.26 -30.50 12.69
C ASP A 309 -4.35 -31.91 13.30
N PRO A 310 -4.70 -32.97 12.53
CA PRO A 310 -4.84 -34.33 13.06
C PRO A 310 -3.53 -34.88 13.64
N ALA A 311 -2.36 -34.37 13.22
CA ALA A 311 -1.06 -34.77 13.76
C ALA A 311 -0.81 -34.28 15.19
N LEU A 312 -1.73 -33.49 15.78
CA LEU A 312 -1.71 -33.17 17.21
C LEU A 312 -2.29 -34.29 18.08
N ALA A 313 -3.19 -35.12 17.52
CA ALA A 313 -3.84 -36.23 18.22
C ALA A 313 -3.23 -37.60 17.85
N ASP A 314 -2.79 -37.77 16.60
CA ASP A 314 -2.18 -39.02 16.12
C ASP A 314 -0.63 -38.96 16.21
N PRO A 315 0.00 -39.72 17.13
CA PRO A 315 1.46 -39.74 17.28
C PRO A 315 2.18 -40.46 16.12
N VAL A 316 1.52 -41.41 15.43
CA VAL A 316 2.09 -42.14 14.29
C VAL A 316 2.17 -41.21 13.08
N LEU A 317 1.09 -40.47 12.80
CA LEU A 317 1.10 -39.39 11.80
C LEU A 317 2.15 -38.33 12.15
N ALA A 318 2.21 -37.88 13.40
CA ALA A 318 3.21 -36.92 13.85
C ALA A 318 4.66 -37.41 13.63
N GLN A 319 4.96 -38.68 13.94
CA GLN A 319 6.27 -39.28 13.71
C GLN A 319 6.60 -39.37 12.21
N ARG A 320 5.62 -39.76 11.37
CA ARG A 320 5.77 -39.79 9.91
C ARG A 320 6.05 -38.39 9.35
N LEU A 321 5.32 -37.36 9.78
CA LEU A 321 5.55 -35.97 9.37
C LEU A 321 6.92 -35.44 9.81
N ARG A 322 7.41 -35.81 11.01
CA ARG A 322 8.78 -35.50 11.46
C ARG A 322 9.83 -36.15 10.56
N ARG A 323 9.65 -37.41 10.14
CA ARG A 323 10.53 -38.08 9.16
C ARG A 323 10.49 -37.37 7.81
N ASN A 324 9.29 -37.06 7.29
CA ASN A 324 9.10 -36.33 6.04
C ASN A 324 9.83 -34.97 6.06
N ARG A 325 9.76 -34.23 7.19
CA ARG A 325 10.45 -32.94 7.34
C ARG A 325 11.98 -33.06 7.26
N ARG A 326 12.57 -34.11 7.86
CA ARG A 326 14.02 -34.36 7.77
C ARG A 326 14.44 -34.62 6.31
N VAL A 327 13.70 -35.48 5.60
CA VAL A 327 13.96 -35.80 4.19
C VAL A 327 13.77 -34.55 3.30
N ALA A 328 12.74 -33.75 3.54
CA ALA A 328 12.48 -32.53 2.77
C ALA A 328 13.61 -31.50 2.90
N LEU A 329 14.14 -31.29 4.11
CA LEU A 329 15.28 -30.39 4.34
C LEU A 329 16.53 -30.90 3.62
N ALA A 330 16.91 -32.16 3.85
CA ALA A 330 18.09 -32.75 3.20
C ALA A 330 18.02 -32.73 1.66
N ARG A 331 16.81 -32.90 1.08
CA ARG A 331 16.61 -32.78 -0.38
C ARG A 331 16.75 -31.34 -0.88
N LEU A 332 16.24 -30.34 -0.16
CA LEU A 332 16.42 -28.93 -0.53
C LEU A 332 17.91 -28.55 -0.51
N ASP A 333 18.61 -28.88 0.59
CA ASP A 333 20.04 -28.58 0.74
C ASP A 333 20.87 -29.31 -0.34
N GLY A 334 20.56 -30.58 -0.62
CA GLY A 334 21.22 -31.37 -1.67
C GLY A 334 21.06 -30.80 -3.09
N VAL A 335 19.90 -30.22 -3.42
CA VAL A 335 19.69 -29.53 -4.71
C VAL A 335 20.53 -28.25 -4.77
N ILE A 336 20.55 -27.44 -3.71
CA ILE A 336 21.39 -26.22 -3.66
C ILE A 336 22.87 -26.59 -3.83
N GLN A 337 23.37 -27.57 -3.05
CA GLN A 337 24.75 -28.05 -3.15
C GLN A 337 25.10 -28.68 -4.50
N HIS A 338 24.13 -29.28 -5.20
CA HIS A 338 24.34 -29.76 -6.57
C HIS A 338 24.57 -28.61 -7.55
N PHE A 339 23.79 -27.53 -7.46
CA PHE A 339 23.97 -26.37 -8.35
C PHE A 339 25.20 -25.52 -7.98
N CYS A 340 25.57 -25.39 -6.69
CA CYS A 340 26.82 -24.73 -6.31
C CYS A 340 28.05 -25.43 -6.92
N ARG A 341 28.16 -26.76 -6.77
CA ARG A 341 29.26 -27.57 -7.35
C ARG A 341 29.26 -27.71 -8.88
N ARG A 342 28.26 -27.13 -9.55
CA ARG A 342 28.20 -27.02 -11.03
C ARG A 342 28.47 -25.61 -11.53
N GLN A 343 28.58 -24.65 -10.61
CA GLN A 343 28.97 -23.27 -10.87
C GLN A 343 30.46 -23.05 -10.58
N GLU A 344 30.99 -23.82 -9.61
CA GLU A 344 32.40 -24.24 -9.54
C GLU A 344 32.81 -25.04 -10.80
#